data_AF-A0A7K3E1Z9-F1
#
_entry.id   AF-A0A7K3E1Z9-F1
#
_cell.length_a   1.000
_cell.length_b   1.000
_cell.length_c   1.000
_cell.angle_alpha   90.00
_cell.angle_beta   90.00
_cell.angle_gamma   90.00
#
_symmetry.space_group_name_H-M   'P 1'
#
loop_
_entity.id
_entity.type
_entity.pdbx_description
1 polymer ?
#
loop_
_entity_poly.entity_id
_entity_poly.type
_entity_poly.pdbx_seq_one_letter_code
_entity_poly.pdbx_strand_id
1 'polypeptide(L)'
;MRPPYEPTACEQIERLTTALAETEARLAELAATRKVIDGLTSPDQATAPAETATNTVYQRIVTTFNEHPGKVFRVRDLHEHLGLPTDEPSINVTRSRLGRLVRQGLLEQPGRGRYQKRT
;
A
#
# COMPACT_ATOMS: atom_id res chain seq x y z
N MET A 1 -0.57 48.15 22.96
CA MET A 1 -0.68 47.16 21.86
C MET A 1 -0.70 45.78 22.50
N ARG A 2 -1.85 45.10 22.54
CA ARG A 2 -2.01 43.78 23.18
C ARG A 2 -1.54 42.71 22.18
N PRO A 3 -0.71 41.72 22.55
CA PRO A 3 -0.27 40.69 21.61
C PRO A 3 -1.46 39.84 21.14
N PRO A 4 -1.39 39.25 19.93
CA PRO A 4 -2.45 38.41 19.41
C PRO A 4 -2.56 37.14 20.28
N TYR A 5 -3.80 36.70 20.49
CA TYR A 5 -4.20 35.54 21.30
C TYR A 5 -3.31 34.31 21.06
N GLU A 6 -2.44 33.96 22.02
CA GLU A 6 -1.89 32.61 22.10
C GLU A 6 -2.88 31.75 22.89
N PRO A 7 -3.33 30.61 22.33
CA PRO A 7 -4.26 29.74 23.03
C PRO A 7 -3.59 29.24 24.31
N THR A 8 -4.33 29.32 25.41
CA THR A 8 -3.85 28.85 26.72
C THR A 8 -3.55 27.35 26.68
N ALA A 9 -2.73 26.86 27.62
CA ALA A 9 -2.41 25.44 27.70
C ALA A 9 -3.66 24.54 27.77
N CYS A 10 -4.72 25.00 28.44
CA CYS A 10 -6.00 24.28 28.51
C CYS A 10 -6.72 24.24 27.15
N GLU A 11 -6.82 25.37 26.45
CA GLU A 11 -7.42 25.44 25.11
C GLU A 11 -6.67 24.54 24.11
N GLN A 12 -5.34 24.42 24.24
CA GLN A 12 -4.55 23.51 23.42
C GLN A 12 -4.82 22.03 23.74
N ILE A 13 -4.94 21.69 25.04
CA ILE A 13 -5.27 20.32 25.48
C ILE A 13 -6.65 19.90 24.99
N GLU A 14 -7.65 20.77 25.11
CA GLU A 14 -9.00 20.50 24.62
C GLU A 14 -9.00 20.26 23.11
N ARG A 15 -8.36 21.16 22.34
CA ARG A 15 -8.26 21.02 20.89
C ARG A 15 -7.60 19.71 20.46
N LEU A 16 -6.51 19.32 21.12
CA LEU A 16 -5.81 18.06 20.82
C LEU A 16 -6.65 16.84 21.19
N THR A 17 -7.40 16.90 22.29
CA THR A 17 -8.28 15.82 22.73
C THR A 17 -9.42 15.60 21.73
N THR A 18 -10.02 16.68 21.25
CA THR A 18 -11.05 16.62 20.19
C THR A 18 -10.46 16.05 18.90
N ALA A 19 -9.29 16.54 18.46
CA ALA A 19 -8.64 16.03 17.26
C ALA A 19 -8.30 14.53 17.37
N LEU A 20 -7.86 14.07 18.55
CA LEU A 20 -7.59 12.66 18.81
C LEU A 20 -8.87 11.83 18.68
N ALA A 21 -9.95 12.22 19.36
CA ALA A 21 -11.24 11.52 19.29
C ALA A 21 -11.79 11.44 17.85
N GLU A 22 -11.64 12.50 17.05
CA GLU A 22 -12.00 12.48 15.63
C GLU A 22 -11.17 11.49 14.82
N THR A 23 -9.85 11.43 15.05
CA THR A 23 -8.99 10.47 14.35
C THR A 23 -9.30 9.02 14.74
N GLU A 24 -9.60 8.76 16.01
CA GLU A 24 -10.02 7.45 16.49
C GLU A 24 -11.34 7.02 15.86
N ALA A 25 -12.31 7.93 15.76
CA ALA A 25 -13.58 7.65 15.07
C ALA A 25 -13.37 7.30 13.59
N ARG A 26 -12.51 8.04 12.88
CA ARG A 26 -12.16 7.74 11.47
C ARG A 26 -11.46 6.38 11.33
N LEU A 27 -10.58 6.02 12.27
CA LEU A 27 -9.94 4.70 12.28
C LEU A 27 -10.95 3.58 12.50
N ALA A 28 -11.92 3.78 13.39
CA ALA A 28 -13.00 2.81 13.62
C ALA A 28 -13.87 2.61 12.37
N GLU A 29 -14.18 3.69 11.65
CA GLU A 29 -14.91 3.64 10.38
C GLU A 29 -14.12 2.83 9.32
N LEU A 30 -12.83 3.14 9.13
CA LEU A 30 -11.98 2.39 8.19
C LEU A 30 -11.87 0.90 8.56
N ALA A 31 -11.79 0.57 9.85
CA ALA A 31 -11.77 -0.81 10.31
C ALA A 31 -13.10 -1.54 10.02
N ALA A 32 -14.24 -0.85 10.17
CA ALA A 32 -15.54 -1.38 9.79
C ALA A 32 -15.65 -1.59 8.28
N THR A 33 -15.23 -0.62 7.47
CA THR A 33 -15.19 -0.76 6.00
C THR A 33 -14.34 -1.94 5.57
N ARG A 34 -13.17 -2.13 6.18
CA ARG A 34 -12.31 -3.30 5.91
C ARG A 34 -13.04 -4.62 6.19
N LYS A 35 -13.72 -4.75 7.33
CA LYS A 35 -14.51 -5.96 7.64
C LYS A 35 -15.61 -6.24 6.62
N VAL A 36 -16.28 -5.19 6.13
CA VAL A 36 -17.29 -5.32 5.07
C VAL A 36 -16.64 -5.82 3.77
N ILE A 37 -15.51 -5.23 3.35
CA ILE A 37 -14.77 -5.66 2.16
C ILE A 37 -14.34 -7.13 2.31
N ASP A 38 -13.73 -7.48 3.45
CA ASP A 38 -13.27 -8.85 3.73
C ASP A 38 -14.44 -9.85 3.64
N GLY A 39 -15.63 -9.49 4.11
CA GLY A 39 -16.85 -10.31 3.99
C GLY A 39 -17.43 -10.40 2.58
N LEU A 40 -17.17 -9.41 1.70
CA LEU A 40 -17.58 -9.42 0.30
C LEU A 40 -16.61 -10.22 -0.59
N THR A 41 -15.33 -10.26 -0.24
CA THR A 41 -14.37 -11.22 -0.81
C THR A 41 -14.61 -12.61 -0.21
N SER A 42 -15.61 -13.32 -0.74
CA SER A 42 -15.91 -14.70 -0.36
C SER A 42 -14.65 -15.58 -0.40
N PRO A 43 -14.40 -16.45 0.61
CA PRO A 43 -13.33 -17.45 0.56
C PRO A 43 -13.60 -18.57 -0.46
N ASP A 44 -14.74 -18.54 -1.16
CA ASP A 44 -15.11 -19.49 -2.22
C ASP A 44 -14.42 -19.20 -3.58
N GLN A 45 -13.33 -18.44 -3.58
CA GLN A 45 -12.29 -18.78 -4.54
C GLN A 45 -11.47 -19.91 -3.93
N ALA A 46 -11.88 -21.15 -4.23
CA ALA A 46 -10.97 -22.29 -4.32
C ALA A 46 -9.98 -22.02 -5.47
N THR A 47 -9.22 -20.95 -5.31
CA THR A 47 -8.12 -20.52 -6.14
C THR A 47 -7.15 -21.69 -6.18
N ALA A 48 -6.88 -22.22 -7.38
CA ALA A 48 -5.95 -23.31 -7.53
C ALA A 48 -4.61 -22.97 -6.84
N PRO A 49 -3.84 -23.93 -6.30
CA PRO A 49 -2.61 -23.63 -5.55
C PRO A 49 -1.66 -22.63 -6.24
N ALA A 50 -1.61 -22.66 -7.57
CA ALA A 50 -0.83 -21.75 -8.40
C ALA A 50 -1.36 -20.30 -8.42
N GLU A 51 -2.68 -20.12 -8.37
CA GLU A 51 -3.31 -18.80 -8.31
C GLU A 51 -3.20 -18.21 -6.89
N THR A 52 -3.22 -19.04 -5.83
CA THR A 52 -3.03 -18.59 -4.45
C THR A 52 -1.59 -18.13 -4.25
N ALA A 53 -0.61 -18.91 -4.72
CA ALA A 53 0.79 -18.50 -4.75
C ALA A 53 1.00 -17.21 -5.56
N THR A 54 0.29 -17.06 -6.68
CA THR A 54 0.30 -15.84 -7.49
C THR A 54 -0.26 -14.63 -6.75
N ASN A 55 -1.36 -14.80 -6.03
CA ASN A 55 -1.99 -13.74 -5.23
C ASN A 55 -1.06 -13.33 -4.06
N THR A 56 -0.44 -14.30 -3.38
CA THR A 56 0.59 -14.03 -2.35
C THR A 56 1.77 -13.24 -2.93
N VAL A 57 2.27 -13.59 -4.12
CA VAL A 57 3.37 -12.85 -4.76
C VAL A 57 2.93 -11.43 -5.14
N TYR A 58 1.72 -11.26 -5.66
CA TYR A 58 1.17 -9.93 -5.98
C TYR A 58 1.07 -9.04 -4.73
N GLN A 59 0.54 -9.59 -3.63
CA GLN A 59 0.45 -8.87 -2.36
C GLN A 59 1.83 -8.48 -1.85
N ARG A 60 2.80 -9.41 -1.87
CA ARG A 60 4.19 -9.14 -1.46
C ARG A 60 4.83 -8.02 -2.28
N ILE A 61 4.62 -8.00 -3.61
CA ILE A 61 5.10 -6.91 -4.47
C ILE A 61 4.51 -5.57 -4.03
N VAL A 62 3.19 -5.48 -3.84
CA VAL A 62 2.52 -4.24 -3.43
C VAL A 62 3.02 -3.77 -2.06
N THR A 63 3.16 -4.68 -1.09
CA THR A 63 3.68 -4.38 0.24
C THR A 63 5.09 -3.80 0.18
N THR A 64 6.01 -4.42 -0.57
CA THR A 64 7.39 -3.92 -0.72
C THR A 64 7.46 -2.49 -1.28
N PHE A 65 6.61 -2.14 -2.25
CA PHE A 65 6.56 -0.76 -2.74
C PHE A 65 5.99 0.22 -1.71
N ASN A 66 5.03 -0.21 -0.89
CA ASN A 66 4.49 0.62 0.19
C ASN A 66 5.51 0.82 1.32
N GLU A 67 6.35 -0.18 1.63
CA GLU A 67 7.45 -0.07 2.61
C GLU A 67 8.60 0.82 2.12
N HIS A 68 8.74 0.96 0.79
CA HIS A 68 9.83 1.70 0.17
C HIS A 68 9.35 2.71 -0.89
N PRO A 69 8.58 3.75 -0.51
CA PRO A 69 7.92 4.62 -1.47
C PRO A 69 8.89 5.44 -2.35
N GLY A 70 10.07 5.78 -1.82
CA GLY A 70 11.11 6.50 -2.54
C GLY A 70 12.06 5.61 -3.37
N LYS A 71 11.94 4.29 -3.27
CA LYS A 71 12.89 3.36 -3.90
C LYS A 71 12.41 2.95 -5.29
N VAL A 72 13.29 3.14 -6.27
CA VAL A 72 13.08 2.66 -7.63
C VAL A 72 13.59 1.22 -7.72
N PHE A 73 12.70 0.28 -8.04
CA PHE A 73 13.05 -1.12 -8.26
C PHE A 73 13.12 -1.44 -9.75
N ARG A 74 14.17 -2.16 -10.17
CA ARG A 74 14.11 -2.96 -11.41
C ARG A 74 13.45 -4.30 -11.11
N VAL A 75 12.92 -4.96 -12.14
CA VAL A 75 12.24 -6.27 -11.97
C VAL A 75 13.18 -7.32 -11.34
N ARG A 76 14.45 -7.34 -11.74
CA ARG A 76 15.45 -8.27 -11.17
C ARG A 76 15.74 -7.97 -9.71
N ASP A 77 16.01 -6.70 -9.39
CA ASP A 77 16.26 -6.24 -8.02
C ASP A 77 15.04 -6.53 -7.09
N LEU A 78 13.82 -6.43 -7.63
CA LEU A 78 12.59 -6.77 -6.91
C LEU A 78 12.50 -8.28 -6.63
N HIS A 79 12.85 -9.12 -7.60
CA HIS A 79 12.88 -10.57 -7.42
C HIS A 79 13.93 -10.99 -6.38
N GLU A 80 15.13 -10.41 -6.43
CA GLU A 80 16.16 -10.65 -5.41
C GLU A 80 15.70 -10.24 -4.02
N HIS A 81 15.08 -9.06 -3.90
CA HIS A 81 14.56 -8.57 -2.63
C HIS A 81 13.42 -9.45 -2.06
N LEU A 82 12.59 -10.02 -2.94
CA LEU A 82 11.50 -10.90 -2.57
C LEU A 82 11.89 -12.38 -2.50
N GLY A 83 13.14 -12.74 -2.82
CA GLY A 83 13.57 -14.14 -2.94
C GLY A 83 12.77 -14.94 -3.97
N LEU A 84 12.33 -14.30 -5.06
CA LEU A 84 11.55 -14.93 -6.11
C LEU A 84 12.45 -15.51 -7.21
N PRO A 85 12.01 -16.57 -7.91
CA PRO A 85 12.73 -17.13 -9.05
C PRO A 85 13.02 -16.07 -10.13
N THR A 86 14.25 -16.01 -10.62
CA THR A 86 14.69 -15.05 -11.65
C THR A 86 14.72 -15.64 -13.05
N ASP A 87 14.03 -16.76 -13.28
CA ASP A 87 13.84 -17.31 -14.62
C ASP A 87 12.96 -16.39 -15.48
N GLU A 88 13.16 -16.45 -16.80
CA GLU A 88 12.49 -15.56 -17.75
C GLU A 88 10.94 -15.61 -17.67
N PRO A 89 10.29 -16.79 -17.52
CA PRO A 89 8.85 -16.85 -17.25
C PRO A 89 8.41 -16.07 -16.01
N SER A 90 9.09 -16.26 -14.87
CA SER A 90 8.78 -15.56 -13.62
C SER A 90 8.94 -14.04 -13.75
N ILE A 91 10.01 -13.58 -14.41
CA ILE A 91 10.26 -12.16 -14.69
C ILE A 91 9.17 -11.56 -15.58
N ASN A 92 8.72 -12.28 -16.61
CA ASN A 92 7.68 -11.82 -17.54
C ASN A 92 6.33 -11.67 -16.83
N VAL A 93 5.97 -12.61 -15.97
CA VAL A 93 4.75 -12.54 -15.16
C VAL A 93 4.78 -11.32 -14.24
N THR A 94 5.89 -11.08 -13.54
CA THR A 94 6.03 -9.90 -12.68
C THR A 94 5.99 -8.60 -13.48
N ARG A 95 6.63 -8.54 -14.66
CA ARG A 95 6.56 -7.37 -15.53
C ARG A 95 5.14 -7.01 -15.93
N SER A 96 4.33 -8.02 -16.28
CA SER A 96 2.90 -7.84 -16.60
C SER A 96 2.11 -7.31 -15.39
N ARG A 97 2.37 -7.84 -14.19
CA ARG A 97 1.74 -7.38 -12.93
C ARG A 97 2.12 -5.92 -12.62
N LEU A 98 3.39 -5.56 -12.74
CA LEU A 98 3.86 -4.20 -12.52
C LEU A 98 3.25 -3.23 -13.55
N GLY A 99 3.13 -3.64 -14.81
CA GLY A 99 2.43 -2.85 -15.83
C GLY A 99 0.97 -2.59 -15.47
N ARG A 100 0.26 -3.58 -14.93
CA ARG A 100 -1.11 -3.40 -14.42
C ARG A 100 -1.15 -2.41 -13.24
N LEU A 101 -0.25 -2.54 -12.28
CA LEU A 101 -0.16 -1.64 -11.13
C LEU A 101 0.12 -0.19 -11.54
N VAL A 102 0.92 0.03 -12.58
CA VAL A 102 1.14 1.35 -13.17
C VAL A 102 -0.15 1.90 -13.80
N ARG A 103 -0.88 1.08 -14.57
CA ARG A 103 -2.17 1.49 -15.16
C ARG A 103 -3.24 1.79 -14.12
N GLN A 104 -3.21 1.10 -12.98
CA GLN A 104 -4.09 1.36 -11.84
C GLN A 104 -3.67 2.60 -11.03
N GLY A 105 -2.55 3.23 -11.37
CA GLY A 105 -2.04 4.41 -10.67
C GLY A 105 -1.45 4.10 -9.29
N LEU A 106 -1.14 2.83 -8.98
CA LEU A 106 -0.51 2.44 -7.71
C LEU A 106 1.01 2.61 -7.75
N LEU A 107 1.60 2.44 -8.94
CA LEU A 107 3.02 2.62 -9.22
C LEU A 107 3.22 3.64 -10.34
N GLU A 108 4.40 4.22 -10.39
CA GLU A 108 4.89 5.02 -11.50
C GLU A 108 6.07 4.31 -12.17
N GLN A 109 6.27 4.61 -13.45
CA GLN A 109 7.38 4.08 -14.25
C GLN A 109 8.35 5.22 -14.61
N PRO A 110 9.32 5.54 -13.74
CA PRO A 110 10.28 6.62 -14.00
C PRO A 110 11.23 6.33 -15.17
N GLY A 111 11.30 5.08 -15.65
CA GLY A 111 12.07 4.71 -16.83
C GLY A 111 11.81 3.26 -17.25
N ARG A 112 12.34 2.86 -18.40
CA ARG A 112 12.13 1.51 -18.95
C ARG A 112 12.54 0.44 -17.94
N GLY A 113 11.59 -0.40 -17.53
CA GLY A 113 11.82 -1.50 -16.58
C GLY A 113 12.11 -1.08 -15.14
N ARG A 114 11.85 0.19 -14.80
CA ARG A 114 12.00 0.75 -13.46
C ARG A 114 10.63 1.13 -12.92
N TYR A 115 10.35 0.77 -11.67
CA TYR A 115 9.07 0.99 -11.04
C TYR A 115 9.27 1.62 -9.67
N GLN A 116 8.39 2.52 -9.30
CA GLN A 116 8.40 3.19 -8.01
C GLN A 116 6.97 3.32 -7.50
N LYS A 117 6.80 3.43 -6.18
CA LYS A 117 5.51 3.78 -5.60
C LYS A 117 5.08 5.17 -6.05
N ARG A 118 3.83 5.30 -6.47
CA ARG A 118 3.21 6.61 -6.67
C ARG A 118 2.93 7.24 -5.30
N THR A 119 3.55 8.38 -5.05
CA THR A 119 3.34 9.25 -3.86
C THR A 119 2.40 10.39 -4.18
#